data_AF-A0AAE7CK73-F1
#
_entry.id   AF-A0AAE7CK73-F1
#
_cell.length_a   1.000
_cell.length_b   1.000
_cell.length_c   1.000
_cell.angle_alpha   90.00
_cell.angle_beta   90.00
_cell.angle_gamma   90.00
#
_symmetry.space_group_name_H-M   'P 1'
#
loop_
_entity.id
_entity.type
_entity.pdbx_description
1 polymer ?
#
loop_
_entity_poly.entity_id
_entity_poly.type
_entity_poly.pdbx_seq_one_letter_code
_entity_poly.pdbx_strand_id
1 'polypeptide(L)'
;MLTKIATGTKAPDGEGLSVVGAYPQSTAFFWSTADGRYCIAIYDPSHHTVQCHESTKPFSRTPKLIRLYETDFGSPGGYVLLVAADRETIRTVTCGGAPVEFREIRVNGKADTQRTVYALKFEGWTAGVLKVRVARGDSVHATDLALATSDDEVPPDSDWHSCGAS
;
A
#
# COMPACT_ATOMS: atom_id res chain seq x y z
N MET A 1 16.21 15.08 -5.41
CA MET A 1 15.41 13.98 -4.84
C MET A 1 14.83 13.11 -5.95
N LEU A 2 13.88 13.63 -6.74
CA LEU A 2 13.33 12.97 -7.95
C LEU A 2 14.39 12.38 -8.88
N THR A 3 15.43 13.16 -9.21
CA THR A 3 16.54 12.72 -10.06
C THR A 3 17.44 11.63 -9.46
N LYS A 4 17.27 11.28 -8.17
CA LYS A 4 17.99 10.18 -7.53
C LYS A 4 17.18 8.88 -7.54
N ILE A 5 15.85 8.97 -7.39
CA ILE A 5 14.99 7.79 -7.21
C ILE A 5 14.13 7.44 -8.42
N ALA A 6 13.82 8.40 -9.29
CA ALA A 6 12.84 8.26 -10.37
C ALA A 6 13.41 8.83 -11.68
N THR A 7 14.32 8.09 -12.31
CA THR A 7 15.01 8.50 -13.55
C THR A 7 15.08 7.39 -14.59
N GLY A 8 15.31 7.76 -15.85
CA GLY A 8 15.47 6.81 -16.95
C GLY A 8 14.22 5.94 -17.09
N THR A 9 14.39 4.63 -17.14
CA THR A 9 13.26 3.68 -17.20
C THR A 9 12.42 3.65 -15.93
N LYS A 10 12.89 4.24 -14.82
CA LYS A 10 12.14 4.39 -13.57
C LYS A 10 11.51 5.79 -13.42
N ALA A 11 11.55 6.61 -14.47
CA ALA A 11 10.94 7.94 -14.42
C ALA A 11 9.41 7.83 -14.21
N PRO A 12 8.81 8.80 -13.50
CA PRO A 12 7.36 8.83 -13.33
C PRO A 12 6.64 9.02 -14.64
N ASP A 13 5.42 8.54 -14.70
CA ASP A 13 4.44 9.03 -15.64
C ASP A 13 4.14 10.52 -15.38
N GLY A 14 3.33 11.12 -16.27
CA GLY A 14 2.98 12.54 -16.17
C GLY A 14 2.27 12.95 -14.88
N GLU A 15 1.82 11.98 -14.06
CA GLU A 15 1.14 12.19 -12.79
C GLU A 15 2.12 12.39 -11.61
N GLY A 16 3.41 12.09 -11.79
CA GLY A 16 4.44 12.31 -10.77
C GLY A 16 4.40 11.30 -9.60
N LEU A 17 4.95 11.71 -8.45
CA LEU A 17 5.11 10.86 -7.25
C LEU A 17 4.06 11.21 -6.21
N SER A 18 3.49 10.18 -5.60
CA SER A 18 2.70 10.26 -4.39
C SER A 18 3.55 9.87 -3.20
N VAL A 19 3.59 10.70 -2.15
CA VAL A 19 4.14 10.27 -0.86
C VAL A 19 3.25 9.13 -0.35
N VAL A 20 3.79 7.97 0.03
CA VAL A 20 3.08 6.79 0.61
C VAL A 20 3.41 6.47 2.07
N GLY A 21 4.46 7.06 2.62
CA GLY A 21 4.74 7.10 4.05
C GLY A 21 5.65 8.27 4.40
N ALA A 22 5.43 8.91 5.54
CA ALA A 22 6.37 9.87 6.12
C ALA A 22 6.78 9.35 7.50
N TYR A 23 8.09 9.18 7.68
CA TYR A 23 8.73 8.63 8.86
C TYR A 23 9.77 9.64 9.39
N PRO A 24 10.25 9.52 10.64
CA PRO A 24 11.11 10.54 11.24
C PRO A 24 12.36 10.88 10.43
N GLN A 25 12.95 9.91 9.73
CA GLN A 25 14.20 10.09 8.97
C GLN A 25 14.07 9.85 7.46
N SER A 26 12.90 9.41 7.00
CA SER A 26 12.73 8.93 5.64
C SER A 26 11.32 9.18 5.12
N THR A 27 11.17 9.18 3.81
CA THR A 27 9.87 9.32 3.15
C THR A 27 9.74 8.25 2.08
N ALA A 28 8.63 7.53 2.10
CA ALA A 28 8.29 6.55 1.09
C ALA A 28 7.44 7.20 -0.01
N PHE A 29 7.73 6.87 -1.28
CA PHE A 29 7.07 7.40 -2.47
C PHE A 29 6.59 6.27 -3.35
N PHE A 30 5.51 6.51 -4.06
CA PHE A 30 4.97 5.64 -5.10
C PHE A 30 4.76 6.44 -6.39
N TRP A 31 5.00 5.80 -7.52
CA TRP A 31 4.62 6.32 -8.83
C TRP A 31 4.42 5.17 -9.82
N SER A 32 3.67 5.43 -10.89
CA SER A 32 3.73 4.57 -12.07
C SER A 32 4.77 5.10 -13.05
N THR A 33 5.40 4.20 -13.79
CA THR A 33 6.25 4.55 -14.94
C THR A 33 5.42 4.61 -16.22
N ALA A 34 5.96 5.23 -17.27
CA ALA A 34 5.28 5.32 -18.57
C ALA A 34 4.99 3.96 -19.22
N ASP A 35 5.77 2.92 -18.90
CA ASP A 35 5.54 1.54 -19.36
C ASP A 35 4.60 0.72 -18.44
N GLY A 36 3.97 1.37 -17.45
CA GLY A 36 2.91 0.77 -16.63
C GLY A 36 3.40 -0.05 -15.43
N ARG A 37 4.70 0.00 -15.10
CA ARG A 37 5.21 -0.56 -13.84
C ARG A 37 4.86 0.36 -12.68
N TYR A 38 4.69 -0.24 -11.50
CA TYR A 38 4.60 0.48 -10.25
C TYR A 38 5.96 0.53 -9.59
N CYS A 39 6.42 1.71 -9.24
CA CYS A 39 7.64 1.91 -8.48
C CYS A 39 7.32 2.45 -7.09
N ILE A 40 8.12 2.01 -6.13
CA ILE A 40 8.14 2.52 -4.78
C ILE A 40 9.58 2.82 -4.40
N ALA A 41 9.77 3.86 -3.61
CA ALA A 41 11.07 4.16 -3.06
C ALA A 41 10.95 4.62 -1.62
N ILE A 42 11.94 4.26 -0.81
CA ILE A 42 12.24 4.99 0.41
C ILE A 42 13.42 5.90 0.15
N TYR A 43 13.30 7.14 0.59
CA TYR A 43 14.33 8.16 0.45
C TYR A 43 14.65 8.77 1.80
N ASP A 44 15.93 8.77 2.14
CA ASP A 44 16.55 9.69 3.07
C ASP A 44 17.76 10.37 2.39
N PRO A 45 18.34 11.44 2.97
CA PRO A 45 19.46 12.14 2.34
C PRO A 45 20.73 11.29 2.13
N SER A 46 20.93 10.25 2.95
CA SER A 46 22.12 9.39 2.98
C SER A 46 21.96 8.07 2.23
N HIS A 47 20.73 7.55 2.13
CA HIS A 47 20.39 6.27 1.54
C HIS A 47 19.04 6.35 0.82
N HIS A 48 18.91 5.57 -0.26
CA HIS A 48 17.63 5.37 -0.92
C HIS A 48 17.59 3.99 -1.56
N THR A 49 16.40 3.40 -1.57
CA THR A 49 16.12 2.14 -2.26
C THR A 49 14.92 2.35 -3.17
N VAL A 50 15.01 1.85 -4.40
CA VAL A 50 13.94 1.96 -5.41
C VAL A 50 13.64 0.58 -5.97
N GLN A 51 12.40 0.14 -5.83
CA GLN A 51 11.90 -1.10 -6.41
C GLN A 51 10.79 -0.80 -7.39
N CYS A 52 10.79 -1.47 -8.54
CA CYS A 52 9.75 -1.34 -9.54
C CYS A 52 9.25 -2.73 -9.91
N HIS A 53 7.94 -2.88 -9.95
CA HIS A 53 7.25 -4.13 -10.20
C HIS A 53 6.30 -3.94 -11.38
N GLU A 54 6.19 -4.96 -12.21
CA GLU A 54 5.12 -5.05 -13.19
C GLU A 54 3.77 -4.89 -12.49
N SER A 55 2.87 -4.08 -13.05
CA SER A 55 1.47 -4.01 -12.60
C SER A 55 0.73 -5.28 -13.05
N THR A 56 1.17 -6.45 -12.57
CA THR A 56 0.69 -7.78 -13.02
C THR A 56 -0.74 -8.08 -12.59
N LYS A 57 -1.35 -7.23 -11.75
CA LYS A 57 -2.69 -7.50 -11.22
C LYS A 57 -3.75 -6.86 -12.12
N PRO A 58 -4.45 -7.65 -12.95
CA PRO A 58 -5.48 -7.12 -13.83
C PRO A 58 -6.59 -6.46 -13.03
N PHE A 59 -7.31 -5.54 -13.67
CA PHE A 59 -8.52 -4.95 -13.12
C PHE A 59 -9.60 -6.03 -12.89
N SER A 60 -10.14 -6.10 -11.68
CA SER A 60 -11.22 -7.02 -11.33
C SER A 60 -12.56 -6.53 -11.86
N ARG A 61 -13.32 -7.44 -12.49
CA ARG A 61 -14.72 -7.18 -12.91
C ARG A 61 -15.72 -7.35 -11.76
N THR A 62 -15.27 -7.55 -10.54
CA THR A 62 -16.11 -7.59 -9.35
C THR A 62 -15.46 -6.77 -8.24
N PRO A 63 -16.25 -6.18 -7.31
CA PRO A 63 -15.70 -5.45 -6.17
C PRO A 63 -14.67 -6.28 -5.42
N LYS A 64 -13.44 -5.77 -5.29
CA LYS A 64 -12.34 -6.51 -4.66
C LYS A 64 -11.20 -5.62 -4.19
N LEU A 65 -10.70 -5.92 -3.00
CA LEU A 65 -9.42 -5.44 -2.50
C LEU A 65 -8.29 -6.35 -2.97
N ILE A 66 -7.22 -5.73 -3.46
CA ILE A 66 -6.07 -6.40 -4.03
C ILE A 66 -4.82 -5.81 -3.38
N ARG A 67 -4.12 -6.63 -2.61
CA ARG A 67 -2.77 -6.32 -2.15
C ARG A 67 -1.84 -6.19 -3.34
N LEU A 68 -1.41 -4.97 -3.68
CA LEU A 68 -0.54 -4.74 -4.83
C LEU A 68 0.91 -5.03 -4.46
N TYR A 69 1.34 -4.47 -3.34
CA TYR A 69 2.72 -4.51 -2.91
C TYR A 69 2.81 -4.21 -1.42
N GLU A 70 3.80 -4.80 -0.77
CA GLU A 70 4.01 -4.73 0.65
C GLU A 70 5.51 -4.77 0.88
N THR A 71 6.00 -3.81 1.65
CA THR A 71 7.42 -3.76 1.98
C THR A 71 7.60 -3.18 3.36
N ASP A 72 8.54 -3.77 4.06
CA ASP A 72 9.24 -3.07 5.12
C ASP A 72 10.46 -2.37 4.53
N PHE A 73 10.82 -1.24 5.11
CA PHE A 73 12.05 -0.54 4.80
C PHE A 73 13.06 -0.53 5.96
N GLY A 74 12.76 -1.25 7.05
CA GLY A 74 13.62 -1.43 8.21
C GLY A 74 13.74 -0.15 9.05
N SER A 75 13.92 -0.29 10.37
CA SER A 75 13.93 0.86 11.29
C SER A 75 15.03 1.88 10.95
N PRO A 76 14.72 3.21 10.97
CA PRO A 76 13.43 3.81 11.37
C PRO A 76 12.43 3.99 10.21
N GLY A 77 12.67 3.33 9.08
CA GLY A 77 11.69 3.14 8.02
C GLY A 77 10.53 2.28 8.52
N GLY A 78 9.32 2.70 8.19
CA GLY A 78 8.14 1.92 8.51
C GLY A 78 7.67 1.07 7.33
N TYR A 79 6.63 0.31 7.62
CA TYR A 79 6.06 -0.66 6.71
C TYR A 79 4.90 -0.01 5.93
N VAL A 80 4.88 -0.23 4.61
CA VAL A 80 3.86 0.30 3.70
C VAL A 80 3.20 -0.84 2.95
N LEU A 81 1.87 -0.81 2.95
CA LEU A 81 1.03 -1.69 2.13
C LEU A 81 0.29 -0.86 1.08
N LEU A 82 0.47 -1.21 -0.19
CA LEU A 82 -0.31 -0.67 -1.30
C LEU A 82 -1.48 -1.60 -1.61
N VAL A 83 -2.68 -1.04 -1.62
CA VAL A 83 -3.93 -1.77 -1.87
C VAL A 83 -4.65 -1.13 -3.04
N ALA A 84 -4.98 -1.92 -4.06
CA ALA A 84 -5.97 -1.55 -5.06
C ALA A 84 -7.36 -1.94 -4.58
N ALA A 85 -8.31 -1.03 -4.66
CA ALA A 85 -9.73 -1.29 -4.52
C ALA A 85 -10.39 -1.13 -5.89
N ASP A 86 -10.89 -2.24 -6.44
CA ASP A 86 -11.60 -2.24 -7.71
C ASP A 86 -13.09 -2.09 -7.43
N ARG A 87 -13.73 -1.07 -8.02
CA ARG A 87 -15.18 -0.82 -7.90
C ARG A 87 -15.70 -0.70 -6.46
N GLU A 88 -14.81 -0.36 -5.54
CA GLU A 88 -15.13 -0.11 -4.15
C GLU A 88 -14.17 0.91 -3.55
N THR A 89 -14.61 1.60 -2.49
CA THR A 89 -13.83 2.64 -1.83
C THR A 89 -13.57 2.24 -0.39
N ILE A 90 -12.33 2.26 0.06
CA ILE A 90 -12.00 1.98 1.47
C ILE A 90 -12.54 3.12 2.33
N ARG A 91 -13.27 2.77 3.40
CA ARG A 91 -13.82 3.72 4.38
C ARG A 91 -13.08 3.65 5.70
N THR A 92 -12.83 2.43 6.19
CA THR A 92 -12.06 2.20 7.42
C THR A 92 -11.23 0.95 7.26
N VAL A 93 -10.06 0.94 7.90
CA VAL A 93 -9.19 -0.23 8.03
C VAL A 93 -8.85 -0.37 9.51
N THR A 94 -8.91 -1.59 10.04
CA THR A 94 -8.44 -1.89 11.39
C THR A 94 -7.53 -3.12 11.40
N CYS A 95 -6.62 -3.14 12.37
CA CYS A 95 -5.73 -4.24 12.71
C CYS A 95 -5.90 -4.52 14.22
N GLY A 96 -6.33 -5.73 14.61
CA GLY A 96 -6.62 -6.02 16.03
C GLY A 96 -7.62 -5.05 16.68
N GLY A 97 -8.53 -4.46 15.89
CA GLY A 97 -9.48 -3.43 16.33
C GLY A 97 -8.95 -1.99 16.36
N ALA A 98 -7.63 -1.78 16.29
CA ALA A 98 -7.05 -0.43 16.20
C ALA A 98 -7.18 0.13 14.77
N PRO A 99 -7.49 1.43 14.60
CA PRO A 99 -7.56 2.06 13.28
C PRO A 99 -6.19 2.11 12.61
N VAL A 100 -6.15 1.79 11.31
CA VAL A 100 -4.95 1.91 10.49
C VAL A 100 -5.06 3.17 9.63
N GLU A 101 -4.03 4.01 9.65
CA GLU A 101 -3.95 5.18 8.77
C GLU A 101 -3.79 4.74 7.32
N PHE A 102 -4.60 5.32 6.44
CA PHE A 102 -4.49 5.11 5.01
C PHE A 102 -4.80 6.38 4.24
N ARG A 103 -4.32 6.41 3.00
CA ARG A 103 -4.61 7.50 2.07
C ARG A 103 -4.85 6.99 0.68
N GLU A 104 -5.73 7.68 -0.03
CA GLU A 104 -5.87 7.54 -1.47
C GLU A 104 -4.64 8.16 -2.15
N ILE A 105 -3.99 7.42 -3.04
CA ILE A 105 -2.79 7.87 -3.74
C ILE A 105 -2.96 8.01 -5.24
N ARG A 106 -3.92 7.28 -5.82
CA ARG A 106 -4.24 7.39 -7.24
C ARG A 106 -5.61 6.81 -7.55
N VAL A 107 -6.29 7.38 -8.54
CA VAL A 107 -7.48 6.80 -9.16
C VAL A 107 -7.15 6.52 -10.61
N ASN A 108 -7.17 5.24 -11.00
CA ASN A 108 -6.94 4.80 -12.37
C ASN A 108 -8.28 4.42 -13.01
N GLY A 109 -8.47 4.81 -14.28
CA GLY A 109 -9.65 4.45 -15.08
C GLY A 109 -10.80 5.46 -15.02
N LYS A 110 -11.93 5.11 -15.65
CA LYS A 110 -13.17 5.90 -15.67
C LYS A 110 -14.36 5.02 -15.31
N ALA A 111 -15.30 5.55 -14.52
CA ALA A 111 -16.56 4.89 -14.14
C ALA A 111 -16.38 3.39 -13.82
N ASP A 112 -16.94 2.50 -14.63
CA ASP A 112 -16.99 1.05 -14.42
C ASP A 112 -15.62 0.34 -14.43
N THR A 113 -14.55 1.07 -14.74
CA THR A 113 -13.15 0.61 -14.74
C THR A 113 -12.30 1.29 -13.65
N GLN A 114 -12.95 1.94 -12.68
CA GLN A 114 -12.26 2.66 -11.62
C GLN A 114 -11.56 1.72 -10.64
N ARG A 115 -10.23 1.86 -10.56
CA ARG A 115 -9.37 1.32 -9.50
C ARG A 115 -8.84 2.48 -8.68
N THR A 116 -9.13 2.47 -7.39
CA THR A 116 -8.48 3.40 -6.47
C THR A 116 -7.34 2.68 -5.77
N VAL A 117 -6.15 3.27 -5.77
CA VAL A 117 -4.99 2.77 -5.05
C VAL A 117 -4.87 3.54 -3.75
N TYR A 118 -4.71 2.80 -2.65
CA TYR A 118 -4.48 3.32 -1.31
C TYR A 118 -3.10 2.90 -0.81
N ALA A 119 -2.50 3.75 0.01
CA ALA A 119 -1.35 3.40 0.84
C ALA A 119 -1.77 3.33 2.31
N LEU A 120 -1.55 2.18 2.93
CA LEU A 120 -1.73 1.94 4.36
C LEU A 120 -0.36 2.04 5.02
N LYS A 121 -0.28 2.78 6.12
CA LYS A 121 0.95 3.01 6.88
C LYS A 121 0.89 2.24 8.19
N PHE A 122 1.99 1.58 8.53
CA PHE A 122 2.19 0.90 9.81
C PHE A 122 3.46 1.42 10.49
N GLU A 123 3.50 1.33 11.81
CA GLU A 123 4.64 1.76 12.63
C GLU A 123 5.75 0.71 12.69
N GLY A 124 5.45 -0.54 12.34
CA GLY A 124 6.38 -1.66 12.32
C GLY A 124 5.85 -2.85 11.54
N TRP A 125 6.57 -3.97 11.63
CA TRP A 125 6.16 -5.21 11.00
C TRP A 125 4.77 -5.62 11.45
N THR A 126 3.91 -5.96 10.48
CA THR A 126 2.50 -6.28 10.75
C THR A 126 2.11 -7.56 10.03
N ALA A 127 1.41 -8.46 10.71
CA ALA A 127 0.95 -9.75 10.20
C ALA A 127 -0.54 -9.96 10.43
N GLY A 128 -1.09 -10.98 9.77
CA GLY A 128 -2.48 -11.40 9.95
C GLY A 128 -3.44 -10.80 8.93
N VAL A 129 -4.65 -10.50 9.40
CA VAL A 129 -5.76 -10.05 8.54
C VAL A 129 -6.30 -8.70 9.00
N LEU A 130 -6.30 -7.74 8.10
CA LEU A 130 -6.94 -6.45 8.30
C LEU A 130 -8.45 -6.57 8.12
N LYS A 131 -9.22 -5.92 8.98
CA LYS A 131 -10.67 -5.75 8.80
C LYS A 131 -10.93 -4.43 8.08
N VAL A 132 -11.60 -4.50 6.95
CA VAL A 132 -11.83 -3.34 6.08
C VAL A 132 -13.33 -3.13 5.90
N ARG A 133 -13.77 -1.88 6.01
CA ARG A 133 -15.10 -1.48 5.54
C ARG A 133 -14.96 -0.76 4.22
N VAL A 134 -15.70 -1.23 3.21
CA VAL A 134 -15.68 -0.67 1.85
C VAL A 134 -17.07 -0.19 1.46
N ALA A 135 -17.14 0.92 0.73
CA ALA A 135 -18.37 1.37 0.10
C ALA A 135 -18.50 0.80 -1.32
N ARG A 136 -19.70 0.29 -1.63
CA ARG A 136 -20.11 -0.22 -2.94
C ARG A 136 -21.49 0.37 -3.27
N GLY A 137 -21.53 1.31 -4.22
CA GLY A 137 -22.71 2.16 -4.38
C GLY A 137 -23.07 2.84 -3.06
N ASP A 138 -24.34 2.73 -2.65
CA ASP A 138 -24.86 3.36 -1.43
C ASP A 138 -24.73 2.48 -0.17
N SER A 139 -24.03 1.35 -0.26
CA SER A 139 -23.94 0.36 0.81
C SER A 139 -22.50 0.17 1.32
N VAL A 140 -22.36 -0.12 2.62
CA VAL A 140 -21.06 -0.38 3.26
C VAL A 140 -20.96 -1.86 3.64
N HIS A 141 -19.87 -2.49 3.23
CA HIS A 141 -19.61 -3.92 3.41
C HIS A 141 -18.36 -4.13 4.24
N ALA A 142 -18.36 -5.16 5.09
CA ALA A 142 -17.16 -5.65 5.75
C ALA A 142 -16.43 -6.64 4.82
N THR A 143 -15.10 -6.57 4.80
CA THR A 143 -14.26 -7.50 4.07
C THR A 143 -12.90 -7.63 4.78
N ASP A 144 -12.20 -8.70 4.45
CA ASP A 144 -10.93 -9.06 5.05
C ASP A 144 -9.82 -8.87 4.02
N LEU A 145 -8.68 -8.32 4.45
CA LEU A 145 -7.49 -8.18 3.64
C LEU A 145 -6.31 -8.83 4.35
N ALA A 146 -5.90 -10.00 3.85
CA ALA A 146 -4.74 -10.71 4.37
C ALA A 146 -3.43 -9.99 4.01
N LEU A 147 -2.52 -9.90 4.98
CA LEU A 147 -1.15 -9.44 4.82
C LEU A 147 -0.26 -10.56 4.23
N ALA A 148 0.98 -10.26 3.85
CA ALA A 148 1.88 -11.29 3.33
C ALA A 148 2.19 -12.37 4.37
N THR A 149 2.40 -11.95 5.61
CA THR A 149 2.70 -12.81 6.74
C THR A 149 1.42 -13.05 7.54
N SER A 150 1.09 -14.31 7.78
CA SER A 150 0.00 -14.71 8.66
C SER A 150 0.42 -14.64 10.14
N ASP A 151 -0.54 -14.60 11.06
CA ASP A 151 -0.25 -14.56 12.50
C ASP A 151 0.53 -15.79 12.98
N ASP A 152 0.30 -16.96 12.38
CA ASP A 152 0.98 -18.21 12.72
C ASP A 152 2.47 -18.23 12.30
N GLU A 153 2.86 -17.35 11.38
CA GLU A 153 4.25 -17.21 10.91
C GLU A 153 5.06 -16.22 11.77
N VAL A 154 4.41 -15.50 12.69
CA VAL A 154 5.08 -14.53 13.56
C VAL A 154 5.90 -15.27 14.62
N PRO A 155 7.22 -15.02 14.72
CA PRO A 155 8.04 -15.64 15.75
C PRO A 155 7.57 -15.24 17.16
N PRO A 156 7.58 -16.18 18.12
CA PRO A 156 7.35 -15.84 19.52
C PRO A 156 8.39 -14.81 19.98
N ASP A 157 7.94 -13.85 20.79
CA ASP A 157 8.76 -12.74 21.34
C ASP A 157 9.31 -11.75 20.28
N SER A 158 8.78 -11.74 19.06
CA SER A 158 9.09 -10.71 18.07
C SER A 158 8.36 -9.39 18.35
N ASP A 159 8.83 -8.31 17.72
CA ASP A 159 8.24 -6.97 17.76
C ASP A 159 7.11 -6.78 16.72
N TRP A 160 6.65 -7.87 16.10
CA TRP A 160 5.60 -7.82 15.08
C TRP A 160 4.23 -7.53 15.70
N HIS A 161 3.48 -6.67 15.04
CA HIS A 161 2.09 -6.42 15.35
C HIS A 161 1.19 -7.44 14.65
N SER A 162 0.48 -8.26 15.42
CA SER A 162 -0.51 -9.21 14.92
C SER A 162 -1.88 -8.55 14.80
N CYS A 163 -2.53 -8.68 13.64
CA CYS A 163 -3.89 -8.20 13.41
C CYS A 163 -4.97 -9.23 13.74
N GLY A 164 -4.61 -10.52 13.90
CA GLY A 164 -5.54 -11.61 14.16
C GLY A 164 -5.98 -11.76 15.62
N ALA A 165 -5.30 -11.08 16.55
CA ALA A 165 -5.66 -11.11 17.97
C ALA A 165 -6.80 -10.12 18.28
N SER A 166 -7.97 -10.67 18.58
CA SER A 166 -9.01 -10.02 19.41
C SER A 166 -9.59 -11.05 20.36
#